data_AF-A0A8S3EUA7-F1
#
_entry.id   AF-A0A8S3EUA7-F1
#
_cell.length_a   1.000
_cell.length_b   1.000
_cell.length_c   1.000
_cell.angle_alpha   90.00
_cell.angle_beta   90.00
_cell.angle_gamma   90.00
#
_symmetry.space_group_name_H-M   'P 1'
#
loop_
_entity.id
_entity.type
_entity.pdbx_description
1 polymer ?
#
loop_
_entity_poly.entity_id
_entity_poly.type
_entity_poly.pdbx_seq_one_letter_code
_entity_poly.pdbx_strand_id
1 'polypeptide(L)'
;MSSNSVALDELSEFLDPQGRLDIKSLALQTLLSITASAEGRHLLISSSNTDPSKALLPRVSRLIFEDGQESVRFDSLLFLINLTSDNDMSILNNQIPITSDFWIQLLKVRIKPIDKSKVETTA
;
A
#
# COMPACT_ATOMS: atom_id res chain seq x y z
N MET A 1 7.36 -23.71 -1.52
CA MET A 1 6.62 -22.46 -1.26
C MET A 1 5.43 -22.78 -0.38
N SER A 2 5.18 -22.03 0.69
CA SER A 2 3.99 -22.23 1.52
C SER A 2 2.76 -21.71 0.77
N SER A 3 1.58 -22.29 0.99
CA SER A 3 0.34 -21.86 0.32
C SER A 3 0.04 -20.37 0.50
N ASN A 4 0.54 -19.78 1.60
CA ASN A 4 0.37 -18.37 1.93
C ASN A 4 1.20 -17.42 1.06
N SER A 5 2.39 -17.83 0.59
CA SER A 5 3.19 -16.98 -0.30
C SER A 5 2.54 -16.86 -1.69
N VAL A 6 1.93 -17.95 -2.17
CA VAL A 6 1.21 -17.99 -3.45
C VAL A 6 0.00 -17.06 -3.43
N ALA A 7 -0.78 -17.07 -2.34
CA ALA A 7 -1.94 -16.19 -2.19
C ALA A 7 -1.56 -14.70 -2.14
N LEU A 8 -0.42 -14.35 -1.53
CA LEU A 8 0.09 -12.97 -1.50
C LEU A 8 0.55 -12.50 -2.88
N ASP A 9 1.19 -13.36 -3.65
CA ASP A 9 1.60 -13.05 -5.02
C ASP A 9 0.39 -12.80 -5.93
N GLU A 10 -0.69 -13.56 -5.76
CA GLU A 10 -1.96 -13.37 -6.48
C GLU A 10 -2.59 -12.00 -6.17
N LEU A 11 -2.51 -11.53 -4.93
CA LEU A 11 -3.01 -10.20 -4.57
C LEU A 11 -2.31 -9.07 -5.33
N SER A 12 -1.03 -9.26 -5.70
CA SER A 12 -0.29 -8.27 -6.47
C SER A 12 -0.93 -7.99 -7.83
N GLU A 13 -1.57 -8.99 -8.46
CA GLU A 13 -2.22 -8.86 -9.77
C GLU A 13 -3.41 -7.90 -9.77
N PHE A 14 -3.97 -7.62 -8.60
CA PHE A 14 -5.10 -6.71 -8.43
C PHE A 14 -4.68 -5.26 -8.14
N LEU A 15 -3.37 -4.99 -7.98
CA LEU A 15 -2.81 -3.69 -7.62
C LEU A 15 -2.32 -2.89 -8.84
N ASP A 16 -3.18 -2.71 -9.84
CA ASP A 16 -2.91 -1.88 -11.01
C ASP A 16 -3.60 -0.50 -10.84
N PRO A 17 -2.87 0.64 -10.96
CA PRO A 17 -3.47 1.98 -10.97
C PRO A 17 -4.63 2.15 -11.98
N GLN A 18 -4.54 1.46 -13.13
CA GLN A 18 -5.58 1.48 -14.18
C GLN A 18 -6.61 0.36 -14.00
N GLY A 19 -6.42 -0.51 -13.01
CA GLY A 19 -7.33 -1.58 -12.66
C GLY A 19 -8.67 -1.08 -12.09
N ARG A 20 -9.64 -2.00 -12.07
CA ARG A 20 -10.98 -1.73 -11.52
C ARG A 20 -10.90 -1.34 -10.04
N LEU A 21 -11.65 -0.30 -9.68
CA LEU A 21 -11.65 0.28 -8.33
C LEU A 21 -12.05 -0.72 -7.25
N ASP A 22 -13.14 -1.44 -7.44
CA ASP A 22 -13.64 -2.42 -6.47
C ASP A 22 -12.61 -3.52 -6.18
N ILE A 23 -11.93 -4.00 -7.22
CA ILE A 23 -10.93 -5.08 -7.11
C ILE A 23 -9.69 -4.60 -6.36
N LYS A 24 -9.11 -3.45 -6.74
CA LYS A 24 -7.91 -2.93 -6.06
C LYS A 24 -8.20 -2.49 -4.62
N SER A 25 -9.38 -1.93 -4.36
CA SER A 25 -9.81 -1.61 -2.99
C SER A 25 -9.95 -2.86 -2.12
N LEU A 26 -10.52 -3.95 -2.65
CA LEU A 26 -10.62 -5.22 -1.93
C LEU A 26 -9.23 -5.82 -1.65
N ALA A 27 -8.34 -5.79 -2.63
CA ALA A 27 -6.96 -6.26 -2.46
C ALA A 27 -6.22 -5.45 -1.39
N LEU A 28 -6.33 -4.11 -1.42
CA LEU A 28 -5.73 -3.24 -0.39
C LEU A 28 -6.32 -3.45 1.00
N GLN A 29 -7.64 -3.59 1.13
CA GLN A 29 -8.29 -3.90 2.42
C GLN A 29 -7.81 -5.23 2.99
N THR A 30 -7.62 -6.22 2.13
CA THR A 30 -7.05 -7.52 2.53
C THR A 30 -5.63 -7.34 3.04
N LEU A 31 -4.78 -6.61 2.32
CA LEU A 31 -3.40 -6.31 2.73
C LEU A 31 -3.34 -5.52 4.04
N LEU A 32 -4.20 -4.50 4.20
CA LEU A 32 -4.32 -3.73 5.44
C LEU A 32 -4.68 -4.63 6.63
N SER A 33 -5.63 -5.55 6.44
CA SER A 33 -6.03 -6.53 7.47
C SER A 33 -4.87 -7.43 7.88
N ILE A 34 -4.01 -7.82 6.93
CA ILE A 34 -2.81 -8.61 7.21
C ILE A 34 -1.79 -7.78 8.03
N THR A 35 -1.55 -6.53 7.64
CA THR A 35 -0.60 -5.64 8.34
C THR A 35 -1.00 -5.29 9.77
N ALA A 36 -2.26 -5.52 10.15
CA ALA A 36 -2.77 -5.30 11.51
C ALA A 36 -2.16 -6.24 12.56
N SER A 37 -1.45 -7.30 12.15
CA SER A 37 -0.77 -8.24 13.04
C SER A 37 0.74 -8.31 12.76
N ALA A 38 1.55 -8.52 13.81
CA ALA A 38 3.00 -8.68 13.66
C ALA A 38 3.35 -9.90 12.78
N GLU A 39 2.64 -11.02 12.97
CA GLU A 39 2.79 -12.23 12.15
C GLU A 39 2.51 -11.94 10.66
N GLY A 40 1.44 -11.20 10.36
CA GLY A 40 1.09 -10.82 9.00
C GLY A 40 2.11 -9.87 8.36
N ARG A 41 2.66 -8.91 9.13
CA ARG A 41 3.77 -8.07 8.67
C ARG A 41 5.00 -8.92 8.36
N HIS A 42 5.41 -9.82 9.25
CA HIS A 42 6.53 -10.73 9.01
C HIS A 42 6.31 -11.60 7.77
N LEU A 43 5.10 -12.09 7.54
CA LEU A 43 4.75 -12.86 6.35
C LEU A 43 4.94 -12.03 5.07
N LEU A 44 4.41 -10.81 5.01
CA LEU A 44 4.53 -9.89 3.87
C LEU A 44 5.98 -9.54 3.56
N ILE A 45 6.79 -9.33 4.60
CA ILE A 45 8.22 -9.07 4.49
C ILE A 45 8.94 -10.30 3.92
N SER A 46 8.60 -11.49 4.41
CA SER A 46 9.26 -12.73 4.02
C SER A 46 8.91 -13.20 2.61
N SER A 47 7.67 -12.98 2.15
CA SER A 47 7.20 -13.41 0.82
C SER A 47 7.85 -12.62 -0.32
N SER A 48 8.17 -11.35 -0.05
CA SER A 48 8.67 -10.38 -1.02
C SER A 48 10.04 -10.70 -1.65
N ASN A 49 10.72 -11.76 -1.20
CA ASN A 49 12.07 -12.13 -1.63
C ASN A 49 12.12 -13.23 -2.72
N THR A 50 10.98 -13.72 -3.20
CA THR A 50 10.94 -14.94 -4.05
C THR A 50 10.76 -14.68 -5.55
N ASP A 51 10.08 -13.60 -5.96
CA ASP A 51 9.99 -13.15 -7.35
C ASP A 51 9.81 -11.61 -7.42
N PRO A 52 10.82 -10.85 -7.89
CA PRO A 52 10.75 -9.39 -7.93
C PRO A 52 9.69 -8.85 -8.90
N SER A 53 9.23 -9.66 -9.88
CA SER A 53 8.16 -9.27 -10.80
C SER A 53 6.76 -9.31 -10.17
N LYS A 54 6.62 -10.04 -9.05
CA LYS A 54 5.39 -10.18 -8.26
C LYS A 54 5.48 -9.45 -6.92
N ALA A 55 6.52 -8.65 -6.74
CA ALA A 55 6.72 -7.92 -5.51
C ALA A 55 5.55 -6.96 -5.26
N LEU A 56 4.87 -7.17 -4.13
CA LEU A 56 3.76 -6.35 -3.66
C LEU A 56 4.17 -4.88 -3.48
N LEU A 57 5.37 -4.62 -2.94
CA LEU A 57 5.83 -3.29 -2.58
C LEU A 57 5.95 -2.32 -3.76
N PRO A 58 6.58 -2.67 -4.90
CA PRO A 58 6.55 -1.85 -6.10
C PRO A 58 5.13 -1.51 -6.57
N ARG A 59 4.20 -2.48 -6.54
CA ARG A 59 2.82 -2.24 -7.00
C ARG A 59 2.08 -1.29 -6.05
N VAL A 60 2.18 -1.50 -4.74
CA VAL A 60 1.61 -0.57 -3.75
C VAL A 60 2.23 0.82 -3.87
N SER A 61 3.54 0.92 -4.07
CA SER A 61 4.23 2.21 -4.27
C SER A 61 3.68 2.95 -5.50
N ARG A 62 3.45 2.24 -6.61
CA ARG A 62 2.80 2.83 -7.80
C ARG A 62 1.40 3.33 -7.47
N LEU A 63 0.61 2.58 -6.69
CA LEU A 63 -0.72 3.05 -6.28
C LEU A 63 -0.65 4.36 -5.48
N ILE A 64 0.34 4.54 -4.60
CA ILE A 64 0.52 5.79 -3.82
C ILE A 64 0.66 7.02 -4.74
N PHE A 65 1.35 6.89 -5.87
CA PHE A 65 1.70 8.04 -6.72
C PHE A 65 0.89 8.15 -8.02
N GLU A 66 0.45 7.04 -8.59
CA GLU A 66 -0.15 6.95 -9.92
C GLU A 66 -1.67 6.76 -9.89
N ASP A 67 -2.27 6.32 -8.77
CA ASP A 67 -3.71 6.02 -8.74
C ASP A 67 -4.57 7.30 -8.75
N GLY A 68 -5.59 7.32 -9.61
CA GLY A 68 -6.53 8.44 -9.71
C GLY A 68 -7.43 8.60 -8.47
N GLN A 69 -7.69 7.53 -7.73
CA GLN A 69 -8.61 7.51 -6.59
C GLN A 69 -7.89 7.83 -5.28
N GLU A 70 -8.36 8.88 -4.60
CA GLU A 70 -7.74 9.40 -3.37
C GLU A 70 -7.75 8.38 -2.22
N SER A 71 -8.85 7.64 -2.06
CA SER A 71 -8.94 6.56 -1.05
C SER A 71 -7.92 5.46 -1.29
N VAL A 72 -7.72 5.04 -2.54
CA VAL A 72 -6.75 4.00 -2.90
C VAL A 72 -5.33 4.45 -2.59
N ARG A 73 -4.97 5.70 -2.91
CA ARG A 73 -3.67 6.27 -2.52
C ARG A 73 -3.46 6.28 -1.01
N PHE A 74 -4.50 6.66 -0.26
CA PHE A 74 -4.45 6.69 1.21
C PHE A 74 -4.29 5.30 1.82
N ASP A 75 -5.08 4.33 1.38
CA ASP A 75 -5.01 2.95 1.87
C ASP A 75 -3.66 2.31 1.53
N SER A 76 -3.11 2.62 0.36
CA SER A 76 -1.76 2.19 -0.06
C SER A 76 -0.67 2.79 0.84
N LEU A 77 -0.82 4.07 1.22
CA LEU A 77 0.10 4.71 2.15
C LEU A 77 -0.02 4.14 3.57
N LEU A 78 -1.24 3.90 4.04
CA LEU A 78 -1.49 3.29 5.35
C LEU A 78 -0.90 1.88 5.42
N PHE A 79 -1.01 1.10 4.35
CA PHE A 79 -0.35 -0.20 4.24
C PHE A 79 1.16 -0.07 4.47
N LEU A 80 1.80 0.89 3.81
CA LEU A 80 3.24 1.12 3.93
C LEU A 80 3.62 1.51 5.37
N ILE A 81 2.85 2.41 5.99
CA ILE A 81 3.02 2.83 7.38
C ILE A 81 2.93 1.61 8.31
N ASN A 82 1.85 0.83 8.20
CA ASN A 82 1.65 -0.35 9.03
C ASN A 82 2.77 -1.35 8.86
N LEU A 83 3.22 -1.60 7.63
CA LEU A 83 4.31 -2.56 7.37
C LEU A 83 5.62 -2.13 8.03
N THR A 84 5.87 -0.83 8.12
CA THR A 84 7.07 -0.25 8.76
C THR A 84 6.93 0.04 10.25
N SER A 85 5.79 -0.31 10.88
CA SER A 85 5.49 0.10 12.27
C SER A 85 6.50 -0.40 13.30
N ASP A 86 7.18 -1.50 13.01
CA ASP A 86 8.16 -2.13 13.90
C ASP A 86 9.59 -1.57 13.70
N ASN A 87 9.72 -0.41 13.03
CA ASN A 87 10.97 0.26 12.65
C ASN A 87 11.89 -0.55 11.73
N ASP A 88 11.41 -1.65 11.15
CA ASP A 88 12.15 -2.42 10.16
C ASP A 88 12.00 -1.79 8.76
N MET A 89 12.76 -0.72 8.54
CA MET A 89 12.84 -0.04 7.25
C MET A 89 13.72 -0.78 6.23
N SER A 90 14.39 -1.87 6.63
CA SER A 90 15.32 -2.61 5.77
C SER A 90 14.63 -3.17 4.52
N ILE A 91 13.33 -3.46 4.64
CA ILE A 91 12.46 -3.98 3.59
C ILE A 91 12.24 -2.96 2.47
N LEU A 92 12.20 -1.67 2.82
CA LEU A 92 11.97 -0.61 1.87
C LEU A 92 13.21 -0.35 1.04
N ASN A 93 14.40 -0.36 1.67
CA ASN A 93 15.67 -0.07 1.00
C ASN A 93 15.98 -1.02 -0.17
N ASN A 94 15.45 -2.24 -0.14
CA ASN A 94 15.72 -3.25 -1.17
C ASN A 94 14.64 -3.33 -2.25
N GLN A 95 13.44 -2.75 -2.04
CA GLN A 95 12.28 -2.97 -2.91
C GLN A 95 11.60 -1.70 -3.41
N ILE A 96 11.76 -0.59 -2.69
CA ILE A 96 11.28 0.72 -3.11
C ILE A 96 12.48 1.67 -3.09
N PRO A 97 12.79 2.37 -4.19
CA PRO A 97 13.81 3.40 -4.14
C PRO A 97 13.32 4.56 -3.27
N ILE A 98 13.69 4.55 -1.98
CA ILE A 98 13.41 5.64 -1.04
C ILE A 98 14.39 6.79 -1.33
N THR A 99 14.13 7.50 -2.41
CA THR A 99 14.90 8.70 -2.78
C THR A 99 14.32 9.93 -2.10
N SER A 100 15.05 11.05 -2.16
CA SER A 100 14.48 12.36 -1.80
C SER A 100 13.21 12.67 -2.61
N ASP A 101 13.14 12.23 -3.87
CA ASP A 101 11.96 12.41 -4.71
C ASP A 101 10.75 11.63 -4.20
N PHE A 102 10.95 10.42 -3.67
CA PHE A 102 9.88 9.65 -3.04
C PHE A 102 9.23 10.45 -1.91
N TRP A 103 10.03 11.02 -0.99
CA TRP A 103 9.51 11.84 0.11
C TRP A 103 8.85 13.13 -0.37
N ILE A 104 9.42 13.79 -1.39
CA ILE A 104 8.83 14.99 -1.98
C ILE A 104 7.46 14.66 -2.60
N GLN A 105 7.34 13.55 -3.32
CA GLN A 105 6.07 13.11 -3.90
C GLN A 105 5.07 12.72 -2.81
N LEU A 106 5.54 12.07 -1.74
CA LEU A 106 4.69 11.69 -0.62
C LEU A 106 4.09 12.90 0.08
N LEU A 107 4.89 13.94 0.33
CA LEU A 107 4.44 15.21 0.91
C LEU A 107 3.45 15.97 -0.01
N LYS A 108 3.46 15.68 -1.32
CA LYS A 108 2.53 16.24 -2.30
C LYS A 108 1.21 15.48 -2.39
N VAL A 109 1.11 14.27 -1.84
CA VAL A 109 -0.16 13.55 -1.69
C VAL A 109 -1.01 14.37 -0.73
N ARG A 110 -1.80 15.30 -1.29
CA ARG A 110 -2.61 16.23 -0.51
C ARG A 110 -3.61 15.44 0.34
N ILE A 111 -3.53 15.61 1.65
CA ILE A 111 -4.73 15.57 2.48
C ILE A 111 -5.54 16.79 2.04
N LYS A 112 -6.63 16.61 1.28
CA LYS A 112 -7.54 17.74 1.06
C LYS A 112 -7.94 18.27 2.45
N PRO A 113 -7.80 19.57 2.72
CA PRO A 113 -8.33 20.12 3.96
C PRO A 113 -9.83 19.79 4.00
N ILE A 114 -10.30 19.27 5.13
CA ILE A 114 -11.72 19.03 5.37
C ILE A 114 -12.43 20.36 5.07
N ASP A 115 -13.28 20.36 4.05
CA ASP A 115 -14.12 21.50 3.74
C ASP A 115 -15.19 21.60 4.82
N LYS A 116 -14.88 22.38 5.87
CA LYS A 116 -15.78 22.59 7.02
C LYS A 116 -17.13 23.17 6.61
N SER A 117 -17.25 23.76 5.42
CA SER A 117 -18.52 24.30 4.90
C SER A 117 -19.54 23.21 4.54
N LYS A 118 -19.12 21.95 4.37
CA LYS A 118 -20.01 20.81 4.08
C LYS A 118 -20.47 20.02 5.31
N VAL A 119 -19.96 20.35 6.50
CA VAL A 119 -20.30 19.65 7.75
C VAL A 119 -21.51 20.29 8.45
N GLU A 120 -21.84 21.54 8.13
CA GLU A 120 -22.93 22.30 8.79
C GLU A 120 -24.32 22.14 8.13
N THR A 121 -24.48 21.27 7.13
CA THR A 121 -25.77 21.15 6.39
C THR A 121 -26.59 19.89 6.66
N THR A 122 -26.23 19.08 7.65
CA THR A 122 -27.11 18.00 8.14
C THR A 122 -27.27 18.16 9.65
N ALA A 123 -28.18 19.06 10.03
CA ALA A 123 -28.85 19.06 11.33
C ALA A 123 -30.07 18.13 11.27
#